data_AF-A0A1G5VYV0-F1
#
_entry.id   AF-A0A1G5VYV0-F1
#
_cell.length_a   1.000
_cell.length_b   1.000
_cell.length_c   1.000
_cell.angle_alpha   90.00
_cell.angle_beta   90.00
_cell.angle_gamma   90.00
#
_symmetry.space_group_name_H-M   'P 1'
#
loop_
_entity.id
_entity.type
_entity.pdbx_description
1 polymer ?
#
loop_
_entity_poly.entity_id
_entity_poly.type
_entity_poly.pdbx_seq_one_letter_code
_entity_poly.pdbx_strand_id
1 'polypeptide(L)'
;MDKSPAIEAARHFLTVVWGGEAPSDEALLEALDRLVFAYHHTPDAGPSDTDLKAPRFDGATLYEEVARRFPDHGHYPVSDPTASREDAAMMGDAIDDLADLTLEMRQVVWLADHRAS
;
A
#
# COMPACT_ATOMS: atom_id res chain seq x y z
N MET A 1 20.37 -8.83 11.66
CA MET A 1 19.32 -9.10 10.66
C MET A 1 19.35 -7.91 9.72
N ASP A 2 19.81 -8.10 8.49
CA ASP A 2 19.79 -6.99 7.52
C ASP A 2 18.33 -6.54 7.37
N LYS A 3 18.11 -5.24 7.55
CA LYS A 3 16.78 -4.65 7.47
C LYS A 3 16.29 -4.79 6.04
N SER A 4 15.28 -5.62 5.81
CA SER A 4 14.70 -5.79 4.47
C SER A 4 14.24 -4.42 3.94
N PRO A 5 14.73 -3.98 2.76
CA PRO A 5 14.30 -2.71 2.17
C PRO A 5 12.79 -2.60 1.99
N ALA A 6 12.10 -3.71 1.70
CA ALA A 6 10.65 -3.77 1.57
C ALA A 6 9.92 -3.52 2.90
N ILE A 7 10.42 -4.10 3.99
CA ILE A 7 9.85 -3.89 5.33
C ILE A 7 10.05 -2.45 5.76
N GLU A 8 11.22 -1.87 5.51
CA GLU A 8 11.49 -0.45 5.82
C GLU A 8 10.64 0.50 4.96
N ALA A 9 10.44 0.18 3.68
CA ALA A 9 9.55 0.96 2.80
C ALA A 9 8.09 0.89 3.27
N ALA A 10 7.60 -0.29 3.68
CA ALA A 10 6.26 -0.46 4.25
C ALA A 10 6.07 0.37 5.54
N ARG A 11 7.04 0.34 6.46
CA ARG A 11 7.00 1.17 7.68
C ARG A 11 7.02 2.66 7.36
N HIS A 12 7.84 3.06 6.39
CA HIS A 12 7.94 4.45 5.96
C HIS A 12 6.61 4.94 5.36
N PHE A 13 6.01 4.16 4.44
CA PHE A 13 4.69 4.44 3.88
C PHE A 13 3.64 4.63 4.97
N LEU A 14 3.53 3.69 5.92
CA LEU A 14 2.57 3.80 7.01
C LEU A 14 2.81 5.03 7.90
N THR A 15 4.08 5.41 8.09
CA THR A 15 4.44 6.61 8.85
C THR A 15 4.05 7.88 8.11
N VAL A 16 4.25 7.95 6.79
CA VAL A 16 3.85 9.11 5.97
C VAL A 16 2.34 9.21 5.89
N VAL A 17 1.65 8.10 5.59
CA VAL A 17 0.20 8.10 5.43
C VAL A 17 -0.51 8.34 6.74
N TRP A 18 -0.07 7.78 7.87
CA TRP A 18 -0.84 7.81 9.13
C TRP A 18 -0.19 8.60 10.26
N GLY A 19 1.04 9.06 10.10
CA GLY A 19 1.74 9.88 11.09
C GLY A 19 1.30 11.33 11.03
N GLY A 20 0.90 11.91 12.16
CA GLY A 20 0.63 13.35 12.27
C GLY A 20 -0.43 13.88 11.29
N GLU A 21 -0.16 15.05 10.73
CA GLU A 21 -1.02 15.71 9.72
C GLU A 21 -1.04 14.93 8.40
N ALA A 22 -2.07 15.14 7.59
CA ALA A 22 -2.16 14.52 6.27
C ALA A 22 -0.93 14.91 5.42
N PRO A 23 -0.29 13.96 4.72
CA PRO A 23 0.88 14.26 3.92
C PRO A 23 0.49 15.12 2.71
N SER A 24 1.44 15.86 2.15
CA SER A 24 1.27 16.46 0.81
C SER A 24 1.36 15.37 -0.27
N ASP A 25 0.87 15.69 -1.46
CA ASP A 25 0.95 14.78 -2.62
C ASP A 25 2.39 14.39 -2.94
N GLU A 26 3.35 15.31 -2.81
CA GLU A 26 4.77 15.01 -3.05
C GLU A 26 5.32 14.02 -2.03
N ALA A 27 4.96 14.16 -0.75
CA ALA A 27 5.39 13.23 0.29
C ALA A 27 4.74 11.85 0.11
N LEU A 28 3.48 11.80 -0.34
CA LEU A 28 2.80 10.56 -0.68
C LEU A 28 3.45 9.88 -1.89
N LEU A 29 3.74 10.63 -2.95
CA LEU A 29 4.42 10.13 -4.16
C LEU A 29 5.80 9.56 -3.83
N GLU A 30 6.61 10.24 -3.02
CA GLU A 30 7.92 9.73 -2.60
C GLU A 30 7.79 8.40 -1.82
N ALA A 31 6.79 8.29 -0.95
CA ALA A 31 6.54 7.06 -0.20
C ALA A 31 6.11 5.90 -1.13
N LEU A 32 5.28 6.18 -2.14
CA LEU A 32 4.84 5.20 -3.14
C LEU A 32 6.00 4.76 -4.06
N ASP A 33 6.81 5.70 -4.55
CA ASP A 33 8.00 5.39 -5.36
C ASP A 33 8.97 4.48 -4.59
N ARG A 34 9.14 4.74 -3.29
CA ARG A 34 9.98 3.90 -2.43
C ARG A 34 9.41 2.49 -2.26
N LEU A 35 8.09 2.33 -2.17
CA LEU A 35 7.45 1.01 -2.14
C LEU A 35 7.70 0.25 -3.45
N VAL A 36 7.46 0.88 -4.59
CA VAL A 36 7.66 0.28 -5.92
C VAL A 36 9.13 -0.12 -6.10
N PHE A 37 10.06 0.77 -5.76
CA PHE A 37 11.49 0.49 -5.81
C PHE A 37 11.85 -0.72 -4.94
N ALA A 38 11.39 -0.76 -3.69
CA ALA A 38 11.69 -1.85 -2.79
C ALA A 38 11.07 -3.19 -3.24
N TYR A 39 9.85 -3.15 -3.80
CA TYR A 39 9.18 -4.33 -4.37
C TYR A 39 10.02 -4.94 -5.51
N HIS A 40 10.46 -4.13 -6.47
CA HIS A 40 11.28 -4.61 -7.60
C HIS A 40 12.65 -5.17 -7.19
N HIS A 41 13.14 -4.82 -6.00
CA HIS A 41 14.41 -5.34 -5.47
C HIS A 41 14.21 -6.44 -4.42
N THR A 42 12.96 -6.83 -4.14
CA THR A 42 12.66 -7.95 -3.24
C THR A 42 12.95 -9.24 -3.98
N PRO A 43 13.84 -10.12 -3.47
CA PRO A 43 14.10 -11.41 -4.10
C PRO A 43 12.83 -12.25 -4.14
N ASP A 44 12.67 -13.02 -5.22
CA ASP A 44 11.64 -14.04 -5.29
C ASP A 44 11.80 -15.03 -4.14
N ALA A 45 10.72 -15.23 -3.39
CA ALA A 45 10.67 -16.17 -2.28
C ALA A 45 9.46 -17.10 -2.46
N GLY A 46 9.66 -18.39 -2.16
CA GLY A 46 8.56 -19.35 -2.12
C GLY A 46 7.57 -19.04 -0.98
N PRO A 47 6.34 -19.56 -1.07
CA PRO A 47 5.39 -19.47 0.03
C PRO A 47 5.99 -20.08 1.29
N SER A 48 5.70 -19.46 2.43
CA SER A 48 6.11 -19.97 3.73
C SER A 48 5.10 -20.99 4.23
N ASP A 49 5.59 -22.10 4.81
CA ASP A 49 4.74 -23.09 5.50
C ASP A 49 4.26 -22.60 6.89
N THR A 50 4.63 -21.38 7.28
CA THR A 50 4.24 -20.81 8.57
C THR A 50 2.80 -20.28 8.50
N ASP A 51 1.89 -20.91 9.26
CA ASP A 51 0.49 -20.48 9.41
C ASP A 51 0.34 -19.27 10.35
N LEU A 52 0.97 -18.14 9.97
CA LEU A 52 0.80 -16.86 10.63
C LEU A 52 -0.22 -16.02 9.85
N LYS A 53 -1.26 -15.57 10.54
CA LYS A 53 -2.30 -14.69 9.98
C LYS A 53 -2.32 -13.36 10.71
N ALA A 54 -2.08 -12.28 9.97
CA ALA A 54 -2.24 -10.95 10.51
C ALA A 54 -3.71 -10.70 10.91
N PRO A 55 -3.98 -9.87 11.91
CA PRO A 55 -5.34 -9.43 12.24
C PRO A 55 -6.04 -8.87 11.00
N ARG A 56 -7.32 -9.21 10.83
CA ARG A 56 -8.15 -8.58 9.80
C ARG A 56 -8.59 -7.21 10.30
N PHE A 57 -8.41 -6.20 9.45
CA PHE A 57 -8.95 -4.87 9.69
C PHE A 57 -10.22 -4.68 8.86
N ASP A 58 -11.10 -3.81 9.34
CA ASP A 58 -12.33 -3.46 8.62
C ASP A 58 -12.02 -2.46 7.50
N GLY A 59 -12.08 -2.95 6.26
CA GLY A 59 -11.80 -2.14 5.06
C GLY A 59 -12.76 -0.98 4.88
N ALA A 60 -14.04 -1.12 5.25
CA ALA A 60 -15.02 -0.06 5.08
C ALA A 60 -14.73 1.13 6.02
N THR A 61 -14.44 0.84 7.28
CA THR A 61 -14.00 1.88 8.24
C THR A 61 -12.70 2.53 7.77
N LEU A 62 -11.75 1.74 7.26
CA LEU A 62 -10.47 2.28 6.77
C LEU A 62 -10.65 3.19 5.55
N TYR A 63 -11.52 2.83 4.60
CA TYR A 63 -11.86 3.67 3.46
C TYR A 63 -12.36 5.05 3.91
N GLU A 64 -13.27 5.10 4.88
CA GLU A 64 -13.78 6.37 5.42
C GLU A 64 -12.68 7.20 6.12
N GLU A 65 -11.74 6.55 6.80
CA GLU A 65 -10.58 7.23 7.40
C GLU A 65 -9.66 7.82 6.34
N VAL A 66 -9.38 7.08 5.26
CA VAL A 66 -8.59 7.55 4.12
C VAL A 66 -9.30 8.71 3.42
N ALA A 67 -10.59 8.58 3.11
CA ALA A 67 -11.38 9.64 2.47
C ALA A 67 -11.36 10.95 3.27
N ARG A 68 -11.41 10.86 4.62
CA ARG A 68 -11.35 12.04 5.50
C ARG A 68 -9.97 12.68 5.50
N ARG A 69 -8.92 11.88 5.32
CA ARG A 69 -7.52 12.34 5.34
C ARG A 69 -7.06 12.90 4.00
N PHE A 70 -7.64 12.42 2.90
CA PHE A 70 -7.34 12.84 1.53
C PHE A 70 -8.61 13.35 0.83
N PRO A 71 -9.20 14.48 1.28
CA PRO A 71 -10.51 14.94 0.79
C PRO A 71 -10.53 15.34 -0.68
N ASP A 72 -9.37 15.63 -1.27
CA ASP A 72 -9.22 16.03 -2.67
C ASP A 72 -8.94 14.83 -3.60
N HIS A 73 -8.85 13.62 -3.06
CA HIS A 73 -8.64 12.38 -3.82
C HIS A 73 -9.97 11.69 -4.13
N GLY A 74 -9.98 10.81 -5.13
CA GLY A 74 -11.14 10.04 -5.54
C GLY A 74 -10.91 9.30 -6.85
N HIS A 75 -11.96 9.22 -7.69
CA HIS A 75 -11.85 8.48 -8.94
C HIS A 75 -10.91 9.15 -9.95
N TYR A 76 -10.05 8.34 -10.57
CA TYR A 76 -9.14 8.79 -11.62
C TYR A 76 -9.22 7.89 -12.85
N PRO A 77 -9.03 8.44 -14.07
CA PRO A 77 -9.07 7.63 -15.27
C PRO A 77 -7.85 6.71 -15.34
N VAL A 78 -8.10 5.42 -15.60
CA VAL A 78 -7.07 4.42 -15.86
C VAL A 78 -7.14 4.04 -17.33
N SER A 79 -6.05 4.30 -18.05
CA SER A 79 -5.89 3.83 -19.43
C SER A 79 -4.97 2.61 -19.42
N ASP A 80 -5.49 1.44 -19.80
CA ASP A 80 -4.64 0.32 -20.20
C ASP A 80 -4.19 0.56 -21.65
N PRO A 81 -2.90 0.82 -21.90
CA PRO A 81 -2.39 1.08 -23.25
C PRO A 81 -2.41 -0.17 -24.16
N THR A 82 -2.70 -1.34 -23.60
CA THR A 82 -2.79 -2.62 -24.32
C THR A 82 -4.23 -3.06 -24.59
N ALA A 83 -5.22 -2.38 -23.99
CA ALA A 83 -6.63 -2.70 -24.15
C ALA A 83 -7.18 -2.25 -25.52
N SER A 84 -8.22 -2.95 -25.99
CA SER A 84 -8.93 -2.53 -27.20
C SER A 84 -9.65 -1.21 -26.95
N ARG A 85 -9.88 -0.42 -28.00
CA ARG A 85 -10.54 0.90 -27.92
C ARG A 85 -11.97 0.83 -27.35
N GLU A 86 -12.58 -0.35 -27.37
CA GLU A 86 -13.93 -0.62 -26.85
C GLU A 86 -13.94 -0.94 -25.35
N ASP A 87 -12.78 -1.30 -24.77
CA ASP A 87 -12.61 -1.64 -23.35
C ASP A 87 -12.07 -0.45 -22.52
N ALA A 88 -11.90 0.72 -23.14
CA ALA A 88 -10.88 1.71 -22.76
C ALA A 88 -11.30 2.81 -21.77
N ALA A 89 -12.27 2.58 -20.90
CA ALA A 89 -12.60 3.55 -19.84
C ALA A 89 -12.84 2.85 -18.50
N MET A 90 -11.75 2.57 -17.80
CA MET A 90 -11.79 2.19 -16.39
C MET A 90 -11.49 3.41 -15.52
N MET A 91 -12.12 3.46 -14.34
CA MET A 91 -11.79 4.43 -13.31
C MET A 91 -11.17 3.65 -12.14
N GLY A 92 -10.01 4.09 -11.67
CA GLY A 92 -9.49 3.70 -10.37
C GLY A 92 -10.12 4.57 -9.27
N ASP A 93 -10.00 4.16 -8.02
CA ASP A 93 -10.40 4.95 -6.85
C ASP A 93 -9.20 5.09 -5.92
N ALA A 94 -8.59 6.28 -5.90
CA ALA A 94 -7.41 6.52 -5.10
C ALA A 94 -7.64 6.30 -3.59
N ILE A 95 -8.88 6.45 -3.10
CA ILE A 95 -9.20 6.17 -1.71
C ILE A 95 -9.17 4.67 -1.43
N ASP A 96 -9.73 3.86 -2.33
CA ASP A 96 -9.71 2.41 -2.25
C ASP A 96 -8.27 1.88 -2.33
N ASP A 97 -7.50 2.37 -3.30
CA ASP A 97 -6.10 1.99 -3.48
C ASP A 97 -5.23 2.29 -2.25
N LEU A 98 -5.42 3.46 -1.62
CA LEU A 98 -4.70 3.83 -0.40
C LEU A 98 -5.14 3.02 0.83
N ALA A 99 -6.42 2.63 0.90
CA ALA A 99 -6.93 1.74 1.93
C ALA A 99 -6.32 0.35 1.79
N ASP A 100 -6.33 -0.22 0.59
CA ASP A 100 -5.76 -1.54 0.28
C ASP A 100 -4.25 -1.57 0.54
N LEU A 101 -3.50 -0.57 0.03
CA LEU A 101 -2.07 -0.46 0.32
C LEU A 101 -1.81 -0.34 1.82
N THR A 102 -2.64 0.38 2.57
CA THR A 102 -2.52 0.45 4.03
C THR A 102 -2.70 -0.93 4.69
N LEU A 103 -3.69 -1.71 4.27
CA LEU A 103 -3.94 -3.06 4.80
C LEU A 103 -2.75 -3.97 4.52
N GLU A 104 -2.30 -4.01 3.26
CA GLU A 104 -1.18 -4.83 2.82
C GLU A 104 0.12 -4.45 3.55
N MET A 105 0.42 -3.16 3.69
CA MET A 105 1.63 -2.72 4.40
C MET A 105 1.57 -3.01 5.90
N ARG A 106 0.39 -2.89 6.53
CA ARG A 106 0.21 -3.31 7.95
C ARG A 106 0.45 -4.81 8.10
N GLN A 107 -0.01 -5.63 7.15
CA GLN A 107 0.22 -7.06 7.16
C GLN A 107 1.70 -7.41 6.98
N VAL A 108 2.40 -6.77 6.04
CA VAL A 108 3.85 -6.95 5.83
C VAL A 108 4.63 -6.63 7.09
N VAL A 109 4.34 -5.49 7.73
CA VAL A 109 4.99 -5.07 8.97
C VAL A 109 4.66 -6.03 10.12
N TRP A 110 3.42 -6.45 10.26
CA TRP A 110 3.03 -7.40 11.30
C TRP A 110 3.74 -8.75 11.14
N LEU A 111 3.78 -9.29 9.92
CA LEU A 111 4.48 -10.54 9.62
C LEU A 111 5.99 -10.41 9.91
N ALA A 112 6.60 -9.27 9.58
CA ALA A 112 7.99 -9.00 9.90
C ALA A 112 8.27 -9.01 11.41
N ASP A 113 7.35 -8.44 12.20
CA ASP A 113 7.49 -8.37 13.66
C ASP A 113 7.19 -9.70 14.37
N HIS A 114 6.45 -10.60 13.72
CA HIS A 114 5.98 -11.86 14.33
C HIS A 114 6.54 -13.13 13.70
N ARG A 115 7.32 -13.02 12.62
CA ARG A 115 8.18 -14.11 12.15
C ARG A 115 9.34 -14.25 13.13
N ALA A 116 9.23 -15.22 14.04
CA ALA A 116 10.35 -15.65 14.86
C ALA A 116 11.51 -16.08 13.94
N SER A 117 12.70 -15.54 14.22
CA SER A 117 13.99 -15.96 13.66
C SER A 117 14.27 -17.45 13.84
#